data_AF-A0A5K0ZMZ4-F1
#
_entry.id   AF-A0A5K0ZMZ4-F1
#
_cell.length_a   1.000
_cell.length_b   1.000
_cell.length_c   1.000
_cell.angle_alpha   90.00
_cell.angle_beta   90.00
_cell.angle_gamma   90.00
#
_symmetry.space_group_name_H-M   'P 1'
#
loop_
_entity.id
_entity.type
_entity.pdbx_description
1 polymer ?
#
loop_
_entity_poly.entity_id
_entity_poly.type
_entity_poly.pdbx_seq_one_letter_code
_entity_poly.pdbx_strand_id
1 'polypeptide(L)'
;EFKDTLKYINSIYQQVEAYGICRIVPPNSFKPPCPLKDGNIWGKRKFETRIQEVDKLQNREPARKKPKTRNKRRKRRQSWTMVSRRRGHSARSEVNEPAASDDDDRFGFHPGPEYTLEAFQRYADNFKEQYFRVKDSCKDMYSSDHESKMKKELSVEDIEGEYWRLVEKASEEVE
;
A
#
# COMPACT_ATOMS: atom_id res chain seq x y z
N GLU A 1 -16.57 -14.65 28.21
CA GLU A 1 -16.65 -14.28 26.78
C GLU A 1 -15.32 -14.44 26.08
N PHE A 2 -14.24 -13.75 26.49
CA PHE A 2 -12.93 -13.78 25.81
C PHE A 2 -12.13 -15.10 25.87
N LYS A 3 -12.67 -16.16 26.50
CA LYS A 3 -12.01 -17.48 26.58
C LYS A 3 -12.23 -18.32 25.32
N ASP A 4 -13.35 -18.10 24.62
CA ASP A 4 -13.75 -18.86 23.44
C ASP A 4 -14.13 -17.86 22.33
N THR A 5 -13.21 -17.68 21.40
CA THR A 5 -13.32 -16.68 20.33
C THR A 5 -14.52 -16.94 19.43
N LEU A 6 -14.74 -18.19 19.00
CA LEU A 6 -15.82 -18.52 18.07
C LEU A 6 -17.19 -18.40 18.73
N LYS A 7 -17.30 -18.81 20.00
CA LYS A 7 -18.53 -18.62 20.77
C LYS A 7 -18.86 -17.15 20.97
N TYR A 8 -17.85 -16.32 21.25
CA TYR A 8 -18.05 -14.88 21.39
C TYR A 8 -18.46 -14.22 20.06
N ILE A 9 -17.78 -14.54 18.96
CA ILE A 9 -18.14 -14.04 17.62
C ILE A 9 -19.59 -14.40 17.28
N ASN A 10 -19.99 -15.66 17.49
CA ASN A 10 -21.37 -16.08 17.23
C ASN A 10 -22.39 -15.36 18.11
N SER A 11 -22.02 -15.00 19.35
CA SER A 11 -22.90 -14.27 20.28
C SER A 11 -23.16 -12.82 19.86
N ILE A 12 -22.18 -12.16 19.23
CA ILE A 12 -22.31 -10.75 18.78
C ILE A 12 -22.79 -10.65 17.33
N TYR A 13 -22.76 -11.75 16.57
CA TYR A 13 -23.03 -11.80 15.13
C TYR A 13 -24.31 -11.04 14.74
N GLN A 14 -25.45 -11.38 15.35
CA GLN A 14 -26.74 -10.79 15.02
C GLN A 14 -26.80 -9.27 15.22
N GLN A 15 -25.96 -8.72 16.09
CA GLN A 15 -25.94 -7.28 16.39
C GLN A 15 -25.03 -6.51 15.42
N VAL A 16 -23.98 -7.15 14.92
CA VAL A 16 -22.92 -6.48 14.14
C VAL A 16 -23.07 -6.70 12.63
N GLU A 17 -23.77 -7.75 12.21
CA GLU A 17 -23.95 -8.14 10.81
C GLU A 17 -24.47 -6.99 9.94
N ALA A 18 -25.46 -6.24 10.45
CA ALA A 18 -26.06 -5.11 9.73
C ALA A 18 -25.07 -3.96 9.45
N TYR A 19 -24.03 -3.82 10.27
CA TYR A 19 -23.01 -2.76 10.13
C TYR A 19 -21.81 -3.20 9.28
N GLY A 20 -21.60 -4.51 9.11
CA GLY A 20 -20.46 -5.09 8.37
C GLY A 20 -19.11 -5.05 9.11
N ILE A 21 -18.94 -4.19 10.12
CA ILE A 21 -17.72 -4.08 10.94
C ILE A 21 -18.07 -3.83 12.41
N CYS A 22 -17.24 -4.33 13.33
CA CYS A 22 -17.28 -3.97 14.75
C CYS A 22 -15.86 -3.91 15.34
N ARG A 23 -15.71 -3.20 16.46
CA ARG A 23 -14.45 -3.10 17.22
C ARG A 23 -14.59 -3.84 18.55
N ILE A 24 -13.78 -4.88 18.74
CA ILE A 24 -13.72 -5.65 19.98
C ILE A 24 -12.55 -5.13 20.82
N VAL A 25 -12.83 -4.67 22.04
CA VAL A 25 -11.79 -4.28 23.01
C VAL A 25 -11.53 -5.47 23.92
N PRO A 26 -10.31 -6.05 23.93
CA PRO A 26 -9.97 -7.15 24.83
C PRO A 26 -10.11 -6.75 26.31
N PRO A 27 -10.36 -7.72 27.21
CA PRO A 27 -10.35 -7.46 28.64
C PRO A 27 -8.94 -7.07 29.13
N ASN A 28 -8.86 -6.29 30.21
CA ASN A 28 -7.59 -5.81 30.80
C ASN A 28 -6.60 -6.92 31.17
N SER A 29 -7.07 -8.15 31.38
CA SER A 29 -6.24 -9.32 31.67
C SER A 29 -5.49 -9.86 30.43
N PHE A 30 -5.92 -9.51 29.22
CA PHE A 30 -5.31 -9.97 27.98
C PHE A 30 -4.24 -8.98 27.50
N LYS A 31 -2.98 -9.29 27.81
CA LYS A 31 -1.80 -8.51 27.40
C LYS A 31 -0.77 -9.43 26.74
N PRO A 32 -0.92 -9.75 25.44
CA PRO A 32 0.02 -10.62 24.76
C PRO A 32 1.40 -9.94 24.62
N PRO A 33 2.51 -10.69 24.75
CA PRO A 33 3.82 -10.14 24.41
C PRO A 33 3.87 -9.77 22.92
N CYS A 34 4.71 -8.80 22.57
CA CYS A 34 4.93 -8.38 21.18
C CYS A 34 6.37 -8.70 20.75
N PRO A 35 6.63 -9.88 20.16
CA PRO A 35 7.98 -10.28 19.72
C PRO A 35 8.59 -9.34 18.67
N LEU A 36 7.77 -8.58 17.95
CA LEU A 36 8.25 -7.62 16.96
C LEU A 36 9.06 -6.47 17.59
N LYS A 37 8.89 -6.21 18.88
CA LYS A 37 9.67 -5.22 19.64
C LYS A 37 11.05 -5.72 20.04
N ASP A 38 11.35 -7.00 19.84
CA ASP A 38 12.68 -7.55 20.12
C ASP A 38 13.70 -6.86 19.21
N GLY A 39 14.80 -6.34 19.76
CA GLY A 39 15.76 -5.49 19.02
C GLY A 39 16.33 -6.12 17.75
N ASN A 40 16.43 -7.46 17.70
CA ASN A 40 16.84 -8.18 16.50
C ASN A 40 15.80 -8.11 15.37
N ILE A 41 14.50 -8.14 15.69
CA ILE A 41 13.44 -7.99 14.69
C ILE A 41 13.23 -6.51 14.39
N TRP A 42 13.09 -5.69 15.43
CA TRP A 42 12.81 -4.27 15.35
C TRP A 42 13.82 -3.48 14.51
N GLY A 43 15.11 -3.69 14.77
CA GLY A 43 16.19 -2.90 14.16
C GLY A 43 16.91 -3.57 12.99
N LYS A 44 16.74 -4.89 12.77
CA LYS A 44 17.53 -5.63 11.76
C LYS A 44 16.70 -6.34 10.70
N ARG A 45 15.49 -6.80 11.02
CA ARG A 45 14.66 -7.51 10.04
C ARG A 45 14.01 -6.51 9.10
N LYS A 46 14.26 -6.68 7.79
CA LYS A 46 13.68 -5.85 6.75
C LYS A 46 12.34 -6.39 6.27
N PHE A 47 11.50 -5.50 5.76
CA PHE A 47 10.27 -5.80 5.03
C PHE A 47 10.14 -4.88 3.81
N GLU A 48 9.49 -5.37 2.77
CA GLU A 48 9.20 -4.63 1.54
C GLU A 48 8.01 -3.69 1.76
N THR A 49 8.06 -2.52 1.12
CA THR A 49 6.95 -1.56 1.13
C THR A 49 6.38 -1.37 -0.27
N ARG A 50 5.25 -0.66 -0.35
CA ARG A 50 4.69 -0.20 -1.61
C ARG A 50 4.31 1.27 -1.50
N ILE A 51 4.51 2.00 -2.57
CA ILE A 51 4.20 3.43 -2.68
C ILE A 51 2.72 3.57 -3.04
N GLN A 52 2.03 4.49 -2.36
CA GLN A 52 0.61 4.75 -2.58
C GLN A 52 0.39 6.25 -2.81
N GLU A 53 0.04 6.64 -4.04
CA GLU A 53 -0.34 8.01 -4.36
C GLU A 53 -1.76 8.28 -3.88
N VAL A 54 -1.89 8.92 -2.71
CA VAL A 54 -3.16 9.12 -1.99
C VAL A 54 -4.15 9.94 -2.81
N ASP A 55 -3.65 10.92 -3.55
CA ASP A 55 -4.43 11.80 -4.44
C ASP A 55 -5.09 11.05 -5.61
N LYS A 56 -4.51 9.90 -6.03
CA LYS A 56 -5.00 9.12 -7.18
C LYS A 56 -5.82 7.90 -6.78
N LEU A 57 -6.15 7.76 -5.49
CA LEU A 57 -6.92 6.61 -4.98
C LEU A 57 -8.33 6.54 -5.55
N GLN A 58 -9.01 7.68 -5.68
CA GLN A 58 -10.39 7.75 -6.21
C GLN A 58 -10.46 8.39 -7.59
N ASN A 59 -9.95 9.61 -7.72
CA ASN A 59 -10.05 10.40 -8.94
C ASN A 59 -8.77 10.25 -9.77
N ARG A 60 -8.86 9.67 -10.97
CA ARG A 60 -7.71 9.51 -11.87
C ARG A 60 -8.12 9.57 -13.34
N GLU A 61 -7.19 10.00 -14.18
CA GLU A 61 -7.32 9.89 -15.63
C GLU A 61 -7.35 8.40 -16.05
N PRO A 62 -8.21 8.02 -17.02
CA PRO A 62 -8.29 6.64 -17.48
C PRO A 62 -6.96 6.22 -18.13
N ALA A 63 -6.50 5.01 -17.78
CA ALA A 63 -5.27 4.46 -18.33
C ALA A 63 -5.29 4.50 -19.88
N ARG A 64 -4.31 5.20 -20.47
CA ARG A 64 -4.18 5.29 -21.92
C ARG A 64 -3.79 3.93 -22.47
N LYS A 65 -4.73 3.22 -23.09
CA LYS A 65 -4.42 1.98 -23.81
C LYS A 65 -3.55 2.34 -25.02
N LYS A 66 -2.25 2.04 -24.98
CA LYS A 66 -1.41 2.12 -26.18
C LYS A 66 -1.99 1.20 -27.26
N PRO A 67 -2.14 1.65 -28.51
CA PRO A 67 -2.69 0.83 -29.57
C PRO A 67 -1.76 -0.38 -29.78
N LYS A 68 -2.28 -1.59 -29.56
CA LYS A 68 -1.56 -2.83 -29.86
C LYS A 68 -1.17 -2.81 -31.32
N THR A 69 0.11 -2.60 -31.63
CA THR A 69 0.64 -2.75 -32.98
C THR A 69 0.45 -4.20 -33.38
N ARG A 70 -0.58 -4.46 -34.20
CA ARG A 70 -0.87 -5.79 -34.73
C ARG A 70 0.22 -6.10 -35.74
N ASN A 71 1.34 -6.66 -35.28
CA ASN A 71 2.36 -7.24 -36.14
C ASN A 71 1.70 -8.35 -36.98
N LYS A 72 1.26 -7.98 -38.20
CA LYS A 72 0.83 -8.92 -39.23
C LYS A 72 2.04 -9.77 -39.62
N ARG A 73 2.30 -10.84 -38.87
CA ARG A 73 3.16 -11.94 -39.30
C ARG A 73 2.51 -12.55 -40.55
N ARG A 74 2.92 -12.06 -41.72
CA ARG A 74 2.63 -12.67 -43.02
C ARG A 74 3.18 -14.09 -42.97
N LYS A 75 2.31 -15.07 -42.77
CA LYS A 75 2.61 -16.50 -42.96
C LYS A 75 2.98 -16.66 -44.44
N ARG A 76 4.27 -16.60 -44.76
CA ARG A 76 4.80 -17.07 -46.05
C ARG A 76 4.55 -18.57 -46.10
N ARG A 77 3.64 -18.97 -46.96
CA ARG A 77 3.48 -20.34 -47.45
C ARG A 77 4.81 -20.76 -48.06
N GLN A 78 5.47 -21.77 -47.53
CA GLN A 78 6.33 -22.66 -48.32
C GLN A 78 6.08 -24.10 -47.87
N SER A 79 6.06 -24.94 -48.90
CA SER A 79 5.50 -26.27 -49.00
C SER A 79 6.57 -27.32 -48.77
N TRP A 80 6.12 -28.52 -48.35
CA TRP A 80 6.72 -29.85 -48.55
C TRP A 80 8.13 -30.10 -48.02
N THR A 81 8.24 -30.98 -47.03
CA THR A 81 8.90 -32.30 -47.18
C THR A 81 8.67 -33.12 -45.92
N MET A 82 8.26 -34.38 -46.13
CA MET A 82 8.17 -35.42 -45.11
C MET A 82 9.59 -36.01 -44.91
N VAL A 83 10.20 -35.89 -43.74
CA VAL A 83 11.22 -36.84 -43.26
C VAL A 83 11.11 -36.95 -41.74
N SER A 84 10.79 -38.16 -41.31
CA SER A 84 10.84 -38.63 -39.92
C SER A 84 12.27 -39.04 -39.59
N ARG A 85 12.88 -38.47 -38.53
CA ARG A 85 13.98 -39.11 -37.77
C ARG A 85 13.95 -38.68 -36.29
N ARG A 86 14.07 -39.70 -35.43
CA ARG A 86 14.08 -39.68 -33.95
C ARG A 86 15.45 -39.26 -33.37
N ARG A 87 15.46 -39.02 -32.05
CA ARG A 87 16.53 -38.66 -31.08
C ARG A 87 16.67 -37.15 -30.88
N GLY A 88 16.73 -36.59 -29.67
CA GLY A 88 16.92 -37.10 -28.32
C GLY A 88 17.62 -35.98 -27.51
N HIS A 89 17.34 -35.92 -26.20
CA HIS A 89 17.94 -35.06 -25.17
C HIS A 89 17.46 -33.60 -24.98
N SER A 90 16.87 -33.38 -23.80
CA SER A 90 17.03 -32.25 -22.88
C SER A 90 17.09 -30.85 -23.49
N ALA A 91 15.93 -30.20 -23.61
CA ALA A 91 15.84 -28.75 -23.66
C ALA A 91 14.98 -28.29 -22.49
N ARG A 92 15.69 -27.98 -21.41
CA ARG A 92 15.27 -27.15 -20.29
C ARG A 92 14.36 -26.03 -20.82
N SER A 93 13.15 -25.96 -20.27
CA SER A 93 12.19 -24.88 -20.55
C SER A 93 12.79 -23.57 -20.06
N GLU A 94 13.62 -22.92 -20.89
CA GLU A 94 13.89 -21.50 -20.77
C GLU A 94 12.58 -20.80 -21.10
N VAL A 95 11.82 -20.52 -20.05
CA VAL A 95 10.79 -19.50 -20.08
C VAL A 95 11.52 -18.21 -20.40
N ASN A 96 11.57 -17.87 -21.68
CA ASN A 96 11.84 -16.52 -22.14
C ASN A 96 10.72 -15.66 -21.57
N GLU A 97 10.94 -15.15 -20.36
CA GLU A 97 10.24 -13.98 -19.86
C GLU A 97 10.60 -12.84 -20.83
N PRO A 98 9.66 -12.34 -21.65
CA PRO A 98 9.90 -11.08 -22.30
C PRO A 98 9.99 -10.08 -21.15
N ALA A 99 11.13 -9.41 -21.01
CA ALA A 99 11.27 -8.25 -20.15
C ALA A 99 10.18 -7.26 -20.53
N ALA A 100 9.04 -7.35 -19.84
CA ALA A 100 7.90 -6.48 -19.99
C ALA A 100 8.27 -5.20 -19.26
N SER A 101 8.96 -4.31 -19.97
CA SER A 101 9.09 -2.91 -19.62
C SER A 101 7.72 -2.22 -19.76
N ASP A 102 6.74 -2.66 -18.97
CA ASP A 102 5.31 -2.35 -19.14
C ASP A 102 4.60 -2.14 -17.77
N ASP A 103 5.35 -1.78 -16.73
CA ASP A 103 4.82 -1.50 -15.39
C ASP A 103 4.61 -0.01 -15.08
N ASP A 104 5.25 0.91 -15.81
CA ASP A 104 5.24 2.34 -15.46
C ASP A 104 3.90 3.04 -15.75
N ASP A 105 3.06 2.43 -16.61
CA ASP A 105 1.74 2.98 -16.97
C ASP A 105 0.56 2.22 -16.30
N ARG A 106 0.83 1.24 -15.42
CA ARG A 106 -0.21 0.42 -14.80
C ARG A 106 -0.57 0.96 -13.41
N PHE A 107 -1.79 1.45 -13.27
CA PHE A 107 -2.34 1.84 -11.98
C PHE A 107 -2.21 0.70 -10.96
N GLY A 108 -1.57 1.00 -9.83
CA GLY A 108 -1.35 0.09 -8.73
C GLY A 108 -0.40 0.72 -7.71
N PHE A 109 -0.05 -0.06 -6.69
CA PHE A 109 0.98 0.34 -5.74
C PHE A 109 2.33 -0.18 -6.22
N HIS A 110 3.23 0.74 -6.54
CA HIS A 110 4.56 0.41 -7.05
C HIS A 110 5.46 -0.08 -5.91
N PRO A 111 6.47 -0.94 -6.20
CA PRO A 111 7.44 -1.38 -5.19
C PRO A 111 8.14 -0.18 -4.56
N GLY A 112 8.14 -0.13 -3.22
CA GLY A 112 8.84 0.87 -2.43
C GLY A 112 10.15 0.34 -1.85
N PRO A 113 10.92 1.21 -1.16
CA PRO A 113 12.15 0.79 -0.50
C PRO A 113 11.88 -0.19 0.66
N GLU A 114 12.87 -1.02 0.96
CA GLU A 114 12.82 -1.89 2.13
C GLU A 114 13.15 -1.11 3.42
N TYR A 115 12.44 -1.41 4.50
CA TYR A 115 12.70 -0.82 5.80
C TYR A 115 12.80 -1.87 6.91
N THR A 116 13.48 -1.51 7.99
CA THR A 116 13.26 -2.13 9.30
C THR A 116 12.12 -1.42 10.02
N LEU A 117 11.53 -2.03 11.05
CA LEU A 117 10.45 -1.38 11.82
C LEU A 117 10.91 -0.06 12.43
N GLU A 118 12.14 -0.03 12.95
CA GLU A 118 12.77 1.19 13.48
C GLU A 118 12.90 2.29 12.42
N ALA A 119 13.42 1.96 11.24
CA ALA A 119 13.61 2.93 10.17
C ALA A 119 12.29 3.44 9.60
N PHE A 120 11.29 2.55 9.46
CA PHE A 120 9.96 2.91 8.98
C PHE A 120 9.22 3.80 9.98
N GLN A 121 9.32 3.52 11.28
CA GLN A 121 8.76 4.40 12.31
C GLN A 121 9.37 5.80 12.21
N ARG A 122 10.70 5.91 12.13
CA ARG A 122 11.37 7.22 12.02
C ARG A 122 10.94 7.97 10.76
N TYR A 123 10.79 7.27 9.63
CA TYR A 123 10.28 7.87 8.39
C TYR A 123 8.85 8.40 8.57
N ALA A 124 7.96 7.59 9.13
CA ALA A 124 6.56 7.96 9.35
C ALA A 124 6.40 9.12 10.35
N ASP A 125 7.20 9.13 11.41
CA ASP A 125 7.18 10.20 12.42
C ASP A 125 7.69 11.52 11.80
N ASN A 126 8.77 11.48 11.03
CA ASN A 126 9.27 12.66 10.30
C ASN A 126 8.27 13.17 9.25
N PHE A 127 7.61 12.28 8.51
CA PHE A 127 6.55 12.66 7.57
C PHE A 127 5.41 13.41 8.28
N LYS A 128 4.90 12.87 9.38
CA LYS A 128 3.83 13.53 10.16
C LYS A 128 4.26 14.90 10.66
N GLU A 129 5.46 14.98 11.19
CA GLU A 129 6.03 16.23 11.69
C GLU A 129 6.11 17.28 10.59
N GLN A 130 6.64 16.93 9.41
CA GLN A 130 6.76 17.87 8.30
C GLN A 130 5.41 18.25 7.69
N TYR A 131 4.56 17.26 7.41
CA TYR A 131 3.29 17.47 6.71
C TYR A 131 2.34 18.37 7.49
N PHE A 132 2.17 18.09 8.78
CA PHE A 132 1.22 18.83 9.60
C PHE A 132 1.79 20.14 10.14
N ARG A 133 3.11 20.26 10.38
CA ARG A 133 3.72 21.56 10.75
C ARG A 133 3.58 22.60 9.65
N VAL A 134 3.79 22.21 8.40
CA VAL A 134 3.72 23.15 7.26
C VAL A 134 2.30 23.69 7.10
N LYS A 135 1.27 22.86 7.29
CA LYS A 135 -0.13 23.28 7.18
C LYS A 135 -0.61 24.19 8.31
N ASP A 136 -0.07 24.03 9.51
CA ASP A 136 -0.34 24.94 10.61
C ASP A 136 0.26 26.34 10.38
N SER A 137 1.45 26.42 9.76
CA SER A 137 2.11 27.72 9.48
C SER A 137 1.35 28.62 8.49
N CYS A 138 0.55 28.07 7.57
CA CYS A 138 -0.26 28.86 6.64
C CYS A 138 -1.59 29.34 7.23
N LYS A 139 -2.04 28.80 8.37
CA LYS A 139 -3.30 29.19 9.03
C LYS A 139 -3.14 30.31 10.06
N ASP A 140 -1.92 30.60 10.52
CA ASP A 140 -1.66 31.42 11.71
C ASP A 140 -1.25 32.88 11.43
N MET A 141 -1.77 33.54 10.40
CA MET A 141 -1.45 34.95 10.11
C MET A 141 -2.11 35.99 11.06
N TYR A 142 -2.83 35.57 12.12
CA TYR A 142 -3.54 36.48 13.04
C TYR A 142 -3.49 36.11 14.53
N SER A 143 -2.46 35.44 15.04
CA SER A 143 -2.35 35.24 16.50
C SER A 143 -0.90 35.25 17.00
N SER A 144 -0.55 36.32 17.71
CA SER A 144 0.68 36.43 18.49
C SER A 144 0.53 35.61 19.78
N ASP A 145 1.02 34.38 19.79
CA ASP A 145 1.46 33.70 21.00
C ASP A 145 2.44 32.59 20.61
N HIS A 146 3.70 33.03 20.50
CA HIS A 146 4.86 32.24 20.15
C HIS A 146 5.43 31.64 21.44
N GLU A 147 5.06 30.41 21.80
CA GLU A 147 5.96 29.44 22.49
C GLU A 147 5.28 28.14 22.94
N SER A 148 3.95 28.07 23.00
CA SER A 148 3.24 26.92 23.61
C SER A 148 2.37 26.10 22.63
N LYS A 149 2.58 26.25 21.31
CA LYS A 149 1.76 25.61 20.27
C LYS A 149 2.43 24.41 19.57
N MET A 150 3.58 23.94 20.06
CA MET A 150 4.33 22.81 19.45
C MET A 150 3.76 21.42 19.74
N LYS A 151 2.67 21.33 20.52
CA LYS A 151 1.94 20.08 20.81
C LYS A 151 0.44 20.30 20.79
N LYS A 152 -0.11 20.92 19.73
CA LYS A 152 -1.48 20.58 19.41
C LYS A 152 -1.44 19.12 18.95
N GLU A 153 -1.84 18.20 19.83
CA GLU A 153 -1.95 16.79 19.46
C GLU A 153 -2.92 16.72 18.27
N LEU A 154 -2.41 16.29 17.11
CA LEU A 154 -3.22 16.13 15.92
C LEU A 154 -4.37 15.17 16.25
N SER A 155 -5.60 15.66 16.14
CA SER A 155 -6.78 14.83 16.42
C SER A 155 -7.01 13.82 15.30
N VAL A 156 -7.73 12.74 15.60
CA VAL A 156 -8.06 11.73 14.59
C VAL A 156 -8.94 12.35 13.51
N GLU A 157 -9.83 13.26 13.90
CA GLU A 157 -10.73 13.99 13.03
C GLU A 157 -9.97 14.93 12.07
N ASP A 158 -8.92 15.60 12.55
CA ASP A 158 -8.06 16.44 11.70
C ASP A 158 -7.35 15.61 10.62
N ILE A 159 -6.84 14.43 11.00
CA ILE A 159 -6.15 13.51 10.07
C ILE A 159 -7.14 12.92 9.07
N GLU A 160 -8.32 12.51 9.51
CA GLU A 160 -9.37 11.94 8.64
C GLU A 160 -9.87 12.98 7.63
N GLY A 161 -10.15 14.20 8.08
CA GLY A 161 -10.58 15.27 7.19
C GLY A 161 -9.54 15.59 6.12
N GLU A 162 -8.26 15.59 6.50
CA GLU A 162 -7.17 15.83 5.57
C GLU A 162 -6.97 14.67 4.58
N TYR A 163 -7.10 13.43 5.05
CA TYR A 163 -7.08 12.25 4.18
C TYR A 163 -8.18 12.33 3.10
N TRP A 164 -9.43 12.60 3.48
CA TRP A 164 -10.51 12.71 2.51
C TRP A 164 -10.34 13.91 1.58
N ARG A 165 -9.78 15.03 2.07
CA ARG A 165 -9.43 16.17 1.21
C ARG A 165 -8.45 15.77 0.11
N LEU A 166 -7.41 15.00 0.43
CA LEU A 166 -6.45 14.48 -0.56
C LEU A 166 -7.13 13.53 -1.55
N VAL A 167 -7.93 12.58 -1.07
CA VAL A 167 -8.56 11.57 -1.94
C VAL A 167 -9.61 12.18 -2.88
N GLU A 168 -10.39 13.16 -2.40
CA GLU A 168 -11.50 13.72 -3.17
C GLU A 168 -11.10 14.95 -4.01
N LYS A 169 -10.25 15.82 -3.46
CA LYS A 169 -9.92 17.14 -4.03
C LYS A 169 -8.44 17.48 -3.81
N ALA A 170 -7.55 16.59 -4.25
CA ALA A 170 -6.12 16.81 -4.20
C ALA A 170 -5.72 18.13 -4.86
N SER A 171 -4.92 18.91 -4.14
CA SER A 171 -4.22 20.10 -4.63
C SER A 171 -2.72 19.86 -4.82
N GLU A 172 -2.23 18.73 -4.31
CA GLU A 172 -0.83 18.33 -4.22
C GLU A 172 -0.78 16.79 -4.34
N GLU A 173 0.28 16.27 -4.94
CA GLU A 173 0.54 14.83 -4.99
C GLU A 173 1.16 14.40 -3.64
N VAL A 174 0.68 13.30 -3.07
CA VAL A 174 1.15 12.79 -1.75
C VAL A 174 1.33 11.28 -1.81
N GLU A 175 2.52 10.81 -1.43
CA GLU A 175 2.92 9.40 -1.41
C GLU A 175 3.47 8.91 -0.05
#